data_AF-A0A7Y1XR01-F1
#
_entry.id   AF-A0A7Y1XR01-F1
#
_cell.length_a   1.000
_cell.length_b   1.000
_cell.length_c   1.000
_cell.angle_alpha   90.00
_cell.angle_beta   90.00
_cell.angle_gamma   90.00
#
_symmetry.space_group_name_H-M   'P 1'
#
loop_
_entity.id
_entity.type
_entity.pdbx_description
1 polymer ?
#
loop_
_entity_poly.entity_id
_entity_poly.type
_entity_poly.pdbx_seq_one_letter_code
_entity_poly.pdbx_strand_id
1 'polypeptide(L)'
;MRVTLNWLKDFVAIPDDDPKAVADRLESLGHEVESIEPLGAHFTEVVVGRVTEIAPHPDADKVRVCQVDLGSKTSEIICGAWNFEAGALVPVAVPGAVLPGGFEITERKIRGVTSHGMICSGAELGLSDESEGILVLDDSFEVGRPFAEQLPLPDVVFDVAITPNRP
;
A
#
# COMPACT_ATOMS: atom_id res chain seq x y z
N MET A 1 -15.81 8.70 -15.16
CA MET A 1 -15.25 7.31 -15.15
C MET A 1 -13.81 7.46 -14.76
N ARG A 2 -13.39 6.81 -13.67
CA ARG A 2 -12.02 6.96 -13.17
C ARG A 2 -11.14 5.85 -13.73
N VAL A 3 -9.99 6.22 -14.30
CA VAL A 3 -9.04 5.34 -14.96
C VAL A 3 -7.63 5.81 -14.64
N THR A 4 -6.69 4.89 -14.41
CA THR A 4 -5.29 5.28 -14.15
C THR A 4 -4.41 5.20 -15.39
N LEU A 5 -3.36 6.03 -15.44
CA LEU A 5 -2.42 6.07 -16.55
C LEU A 5 -1.64 4.75 -16.67
N ASN A 6 -1.17 4.18 -15.56
CA ASN A 6 -0.46 2.90 -15.60
C ASN A 6 -1.37 1.77 -16.08
N TRP A 7 -2.64 1.74 -15.65
CA TRP A 7 -3.58 0.76 -16.14
C TRP A 7 -3.85 0.90 -17.64
N LEU A 8 -3.95 2.13 -18.17
CA LEU A 8 -4.08 2.34 -19.63
C LEU A 8 -2.87 1.79 -20.40
N LYS A 9 -1.65 1.92 -19.85
CA LYS A 9 -0.42 1.41 -20.48
C LYS A 9 -0.38 -0.11 -20.60
N ASP A 10 -1.13 -0.84 -19.77
CA ASP A 10 -1.27 -2.29 -19.89
C ASP A 10 -2.00 -2.71 -21.18
N PHE A 11 -2.82 -1.82 -21.76
CA PHE A 11 -3.62 -2.11 -22.96
C PHE A 11 -3.08 -1.44 -24.22
N VAL A 12 -2.42 -0.29 -24.10
CA VAL A 12 -1.97 0.48 -25.25
C VAL A 12 -0.63 1.17 -24.97
N ALA A 13 0.23 1.20 -25.99
CA ALA A 13 1.44 2.02 -25.93
C ALA A 13 1.06 3.51 -25.98
N ILE A 14 1.30 4.21 -24.88
CA ILE A 14 1.11 5.66 -24.79
C ILE A 14 2.47 6.31 -25.07
N PRO A 15 2.59 7.14 -26.12
CA PRO A 15 3.87 7.69 -26.54
C PRO A 15 4.41 8.81 -25.64
N ASP A 16 3.56 9.37 -24.76
CA ASP A 16 3.91 10.44 -23.83
C ASP A 16 3.53 10.01 -22.40
N ASP A 17 4.47 10.14 -21.47
CA ASP A 17 4.24 9.91 -20.05
C ASP A 17 3.69 11.16 -19.34
N ASP A 18 3.55 12.30 -20.03
CA ASP A 18 2.88 13.51 -19.53
C ASP A 18 1.36 13.30 -19.45
N PRO A 19 0.78 13.28 -18.24
CA PRO A 19 -0.66 13.11 -18.08
C PRO A 19 -1.48 14.19 -18.81
N LYS A 20 -0.97 15.42 -18.95
CA LYS A 20 -1.67 16.48 -19.65
C LYS A 20 -1.79 16.18 -21.14
N ALA A 21 -0.71 15.72 -21.77
CA ALA A 21 -0.72 15.34 -23.17
C ALA A 21 -1.69 14.19 -23.43
N VAL A 22 -1.81 13.24 -22.50
CA VAL A 22 -2.79 12.15 -22.57
C VAL A 22 -4.22 12.70 -22.46
N ALA A 23 -4.48 13.61 -21.51
CA ALA A 23 -5.79 14.23 -21.33
C ALA A 23 -6.22 15.04 -22.56
N ASP A 24 -5.36 15.92 -23.09
CA ASP A 24 -5.61 16.70 -24.30
C ASP A 24 -6.01 15.79 -25.48
N ARG A 25 -5.39 14.61 -25.56
CA ARG A 25 -5.67 13.63 -26.61
C ARG A 25 -7.00 12.92 -26.41
N LEU A 26 -7.38 12.58 -25.17
CA LEU A 26 -8.72 12.07 -24.85
C LEU A 26 -9.79 13.09 -25.22
N GLU A 27 -9.60 14.37 -24.86
CA GLU A 27 -10.53 15.45 -25.18
C GLU A 27 -10.70 15.64 -26.69
N SER A 28 -9.59 15.57 -27.46
CA SER A 28 -9.63 15.66 -28.92
C SER A 28 -10.45 14.56 -29.60
N LEU A 29 -10.63 13.41 -28.91
CA LEU A 29 -11.43 12.28 -29.37
C LEU A 29 -12.89 12.36 -28.89
N GLY A 30 -13.24 13.41 -28.14
CA GLY A 30 -14.57 13.63 -27.58
C GLY A 30 -14.79 12.98 -26.21
N HIS A 31 -13.71 12.63 -25.50
CA HIS A 31 -13.75 12.15 -24.11
C HIS A 31 -13.27 13.27 -23.18
N GLU A 32 -14.21 14.01 -22.61
CA GLU A 32 -13.91 15.12 -21.71
C GLU A 32 -13.24 14.63 -20.42
N VAL A 33 -12.14 15.26 -20.01
CA VAL A 33 -11.40 14.94 -18.79
C VAL A 33 -11.74 15.99 -17.72
N GLU A 34 -12.51 15.60 -16.71
CA GLU A 34 -12.97 16.49 -15.65
C GLU A 34 -11.87 16.81 -14.63
N SER A 35 -11.01 15.83 -14.33
CA SER A 35 -9.88 16.02 -13.42
C SER A 35 -8.69 15.11 -13.77
N ILE A 36 -7.50 15.57 -13.37
CA ILE A 36 -6.24 14.81 -13.40
C ILE A 36 -5.67 14.84 -11.99
N GLU A 37 -5.67 13.69 -11.31
CA GLU A 37 -5.30 13.56 -9.91
C GLU A 37 -4.03 12.71 -9.78
N PRO A 38 -2.93 13.23 -9.19
CA PRO A 38 -1.78 12.40 -8.89
C PRO A 38 -2.15 11.37 -7.82
N LEU A 39 -1.73 10.12 -8.04
CA LEU A 39 -1.86 9.03 -7.10
C LEU A 39 -0.46 8.62 -6.65
N GLY A 40 -0.20 8.67 -5.35
CA GLY A 40 1.12 8.36 -4.82
C GLY A 40 1.03 7.72 -3.44
N ALA A 41 2.10 7.03 -3.05
CA ALA A 41 2.25 6.56 -1.69
C ALA A 41 2.37 7.77 -0.75
N HIS A 42 1.38 7.96 0.12
CA HIS A 42 1.40 9.00 1.16
C HIS A 42 2.06 8.51 2.45
N PHE A 43 3.01 7.58 2.32
CA PHE A 43 3.75 6.97 3.43
C PHE A 43 5.25 6.85 3.13
N THR A 44 6.06 6.78 4.18
CA THR A 44 7.52 6.62 4.09
C THR A 44 8.00 5.43 4.91
N GLU A 45 9.18 4.90 4.58
CA GLU A 45 9.83 3.79 5.31
C GLU A 45 8.91 2.56 5.55
N VAL A 46 8.09 2.24 4.55
CA VAL A 46 7.31 0.99 4.53
C VAL A 46 8.05 0.00 3.65
N VAL A 47 8.36 -1.17 4.20
CA VAL A 47 9.07 -2.26 3.51
C VAL A 47 8.19 -3.49 3.44
N VAL A 48 8.41 -4.33 2.43
CA VAL A 48 7.75 -5.65 2.38
C VAL A 48 8.43 -6.59 3.37
N GLY A 49 7.65 -7.18 4.27
CA GLY A 49 8.12 -8.18 5.22
C GLY A 49 7.44 -9.54 5.01
N ARG A 50 8.10 -10.61 5.45
CA ARG A 50 7.51 -11.96 5.51
C ARG A 50 7.32 -12.37 6.96
N VAL A 51 6.09 -12.71 7.34
CA VAL A 51 5.80 -13.21 8.67
C VAL A 51 6.38 -14.62 8.81
N THR A 52 7.37 -14.82 9.66
CA THR A 52 8.03 -16.13 9.85
C THR A 52 7.38 -16.93 10.97
N GLU A 53 6.91 -16.26 12.02
CA GLU A 53 6.29 -16.89 13.19
C GLU A 53 5.18 -16.00 13.76
N ILE A 54 4.14 -16.62 14.31
CA ILE A 54 3.07 -15.95 15.03
C ILE A 54 2.86 -16.67 16.37
N ALA A 55 2.93 -15.94 17.47
CA ALA A 55 2.68 -16.43 18.81
C ALA A 55 1.60 -15.58 19.52
N PRO A 56 0.81 -16.18 20.44
CA PRO A 56 -0.07 -15.38 21.29
C PRO A 56 0.75 -14.45 22.18
N HIS A 57 0.24 -13.24 22.41
CA HIS A 57 0.90 -12.34 23.35
C HIS A 57 0.74 -12.86 24.79
N PRO A 58 1.83 -12.95 25.59
CA PRO A 58 1.81 -13.61 26.89
C PRO A 58 0.80 -12.99 27.86
N ASP A 59 0.68 -11.66 27.82
CA ASP A 59 -0.18 -10.90 28.71
C ASP A 59 -1.35 -10.20 28.01
N ALA A 60 -1.72 -10.55 26.76
CA ALA A 60 -2.82 -9.86 26.03
C ALA A 60 -3.56 -10.76 25.02
N ASP A 61 -4.87 -10.92 25.20
CA ASP A 61 -5.65 -11.87 24.39
C ASP A 61 -6.07 -11.34 23.01
N LYS A 62 -5.99 -10.02 22.79
CA LYS A 62 -6.46 -9.36 21.56
C LYS A 62 -5.36 -9.09 20.53
N VAL A 63 -4.11 -9.46 20.85
CA VAL A 63 -2.96 -9.20 19.98
C VAL A 63 -2.04 -10.41 19.94
N ARG A 64 -1.27 -10.49 18.86
CA ARG A 64 -0.30 -11.55 18.58
C ARG A 64 1.08 -10.94 18.42
N VAL A 65 2.11 -11.68 18.79
CA VAL A 65 3.50 -11.34 18.56
C VAL A 65 3.94 -12.03 17.28
N CYS A 66 4.35 -11.25 16.29
CA CYS A 66 4.77 -11.74 14.99
C CYS A 66 6.28 -11.52 14.84
N GLN A 67 7.01 -12.56 14.42
CA GLN A 67 8.36 -12.39 13.90
C GLN A 67 8.25 -12.12 12.41
N VAL A 68 8.84 -11.02 11.94
CA VAL A 68 8.74 -10.60 10.53
C VAL A 68 10.14 -10.41 9.96
N ASP A 69 10.45 -11.17 8.91
CA ASP A 69 11.68 -11.00 8.14
C ASP A 69 11.55 -9.80 7.21
N LEU A 70 12.43 -8.82 7.37
CA LEU A 70 12.54 -7.61 6.57
C LEU A 70 13.74 -7.69 5.60
N GLY A 71 14.19 -8.90 5.28
CA GLY A 71 15.29 -9.21 4.36
C GLY A 71 16.67 -9.09 5.01
N SER A 72 16.96 -7.97 5.67
CA SER A 72 18.24 -7.74 6.37
C SER A 72 18.22 -8.17 7.84
N LYS A 73 17.05 -8.19 8.45
CA LYS A 73 16.84 -8.51 9.86
C LYS A 73 15.43 -9.04 10.08
N THR A 74 15.26 -9.82 11.14
CA THR A 74 13.94 -10.16 11.68
C THR A 74 13.54 -9.13 12.73
N SER A 75 12.28 -8.72 12.76
CA SER A 75 11.75 -7.79 13.75
C SER A 75 10.51 -8.35 14.42
N GLU A 76 10.44 -8.17 15.74
CA GLU A 76 9.29 -8.53 16.55
C GLU A 76 8.25 -7.41 16.47
N ILE A 77 7.05 -7.74 15.98
CA ILE A 77 5.97 -6.78 15.75
C ILE A 77 4.67 -7.30 16.34
N ILE A 78 4.00 -6.46 17.13
CA ILE A 78 2.72 -6.80 17.74
C ILE A 78 1.60 -6.42 16.78
N CYS A 79 0.78 -7.39 16.40
CA CYS A 79 -0.33 -7.22 15.48
C CYS A 79 -1.67 -7.66 16.11
N GLY A 80 -2.72 -6.86 15.92
CA GLY A 80 -4.07 -7.17 16.38
C GLY A 80 -4.97 -7.83 15.34
N ALA A 81 -4.55 -7.89 14.07
CA ALA A 81 -5.32 -8.50 13.00
C ALA A 81 -5.15 -10.02 13.00
N TRP A 82 -6.16 -10.74 12.48
CA TRP A 82 -6.24 -12.21 12.46
C TRP A 82 -6.41 -12.79 11.05
N ASN A 83 -6.37 -11.95 10.01
CA ASN A 83 -6.62 -12.33 8.62
C ASN A 83 -5.36 -12.86 7.88
N PHE A 84 -4.33 -13.29 8.61
CA PHE A 84 -3.07 -13.77 8.04
C PHE A 84 -2.39 -14.80 8.95
N GLU A 85 -1.53 -15.61 8.34
CA GLU A 85 -0.78 -16.71 8.94
C GLU A 85 0.73 -16.57 8.68
N ALA A 86 1.54 -17.41 9.32
CA ALA A 86 2.96 -17.50 9.02
C ALA A 86 3.19 -17.86 7.55
N GLY A 87 4.17 -17.20 6.93
CA GLY A 87 4.47 -17.23 5.50
C GLY A 87 3.93 -16.02 4.72
N ALA A 88 2.96 -15.29 5.26
CA ALA A 88 2.35 -14.14 4.57
C ALA A 88 3.35 -13.01 4.29
N LEU A 89 3.25 -12.43 3.10
CA LEU A 89 3.91 -11.18 2.74
C LEU A 89 3.02 -10.00 3.14
N VAL A 90 3.60 -9.01 3.80
CA VAL A 90 2.85 -7.88 4.38
C VAL A 90 3.67 -6.58 4.30
N PRO A 91 3.03 -5.41 4.15
CA PRO A 91 3.71 -4.14 4.30
C PRO A 91 3.99 -3.87 5.78
N VAL A 92 5.21 -3.47 6.08
CA VAL A 92 5.69 -3.18 7.43
C VAL A 92 6.21 -1.76 7.48
N ALA A 93 5.58 -0.92 8.27
CA ALA A 93 6.10 0.39 8.61
C ALA A 93 7.10 0.24 9.77
N VAL A 94 8.37 0.56 9.51
CA VAL A 94 9.45 0.46 10.49
C VAL A 94 9.55 1.74 11.34
N PRO A 95 10.21 1.73 12.52
CA PRO A 95 10.42 2.95 13.29
C PRO A 95 11.05 4.06 12.45
N GLY A 96 10.45 5.25 12.49
CA GLY A 96 10.79 6.39 11.61
C GLY A 96 9.87 6.54 10.39
N ALA A 97 9.06 5.53 10.07
CA ALA A 97 8.02 5.63 9.05
C ALA A 97 6.96 6.67 9.42
N VAL A 98 6.45 7.36 8.40
CA VAL A 98 5.31 8.27 8.53
C VAL A 98 4.19 7.76 7.65
N LEU A 99 3.04 7.46 8.26
CA LEU A 99 1.83 7.03 7.55
C LEU A 99 0.93 8.24 7.21
N PRO A 100 -0.06 8.08 6.31
CA PRO A 100 -1.02 9.12 5.98
C PRO A 100 -1.66 9.73 7.23
N GLY A 101 -1.89 11.05 7.18
CA GLY A 101 -2.32 11.82 8.35
C GLY A 101 -1.17 12.21 9.30
N GLY A 102 0.09 11.92 8.95
CA GLY A 102 1.27 12.31 9.73
C GLY A 102 1.53 11.42 10.94
N PHE A 103 1.10 10.15 10.86
CA PHE A 103 1.26 9.22 11.97
C PHE A 103 2.66 8.60 11.95
N GLU A 104 3.52 9.04 12.87
CA GLU A 104 4.88 8.54 13.01
C GLU A 104 4.96 7.20 13.74
N ILE A 105 5.67 6.25 13.15
CA ILE A 105 5.91 4.92 13.72
C ILE A 105 7.13 4.99 14.63
N THR A 106 6.94 4.52 15.86
CA THR A 106 7.97 4.43 16.88
C THR A 106 7.97 3.05 17.52
N GLU A 107 9.07 2.69 18.18
CA GLU A 107 9.10 1.48 18.99
C GLU A 107 8.19 1.66 20.20
N ARG A 108 7.30 0.69 20.43
CA ARG A 108 6.32 0.75 21.53
C ARG A 108 6.33 -0.55 22.32
N LYS A 109 6.22 -0.42 23.64
CA LYS A 109 6.14 -1.56 24.55
C LYS A 109 4.69 -1.81 24.94
N ILE A 110 4.18 -3.01 24.68
CA ILE A 110 2.83 -3.44 25.09
C ILE A 110 3.02 -4.56 26.09
N ARG A 111 2.58 -4.32 27.34
CA ARG A 111 2.57 -5.32 28.43
C ARG A 111 3.83 -6.21 28.48
N GLY A 112 5.01 -5.59 28.42
CA GLY A 112 6.28 -6.32 28.54
C GLY A 112 6.99 -6.63 27.23
N VAL A 113 6.27 -6.70 26.10
CA VAL A 113 6.80 -7.04 24.78
C VAL A 113 7.03 -5.77 23.95
N THR A 114 8.16 -5.68 23.24
CA THR A 114 8.51 -4.51 22.43
C THR A 114 8.15 -4.74 20.96
N SER A 115 7.35 -3.86 20.39
CA SER A 115 6.99 -3.86 18.97
C SER A 115 7.92 -2.92 18.20
N HIS A 116 8.69 -3.46 17.26
CA HIS A 116 9.65 -2.74 16.42
C HIS A 116 9.02 -2.31 15.08
N GLY A 117 7.83 -1.71 15.13
CA GLY A 117 7.08 -1.27 13.95
C GLY A 117 5.62 -1.69 13.99
N MET A 118 5.00 -1.69 12.81
CA MET A 118 3.59 -1.99 12.59
C MET A 118 3.41 -2.73 11.25
N ILE A 119 2.62 -3.81 11.27
CA ILE A 119 2.10 -4.42 10.04
C ILE A 119 0.87 -3.62 9.61
N CYS A 120 0.85 -3.14 8.38
CA CYS A 120 -0.13 -2.16 7.93
C CYS A 120 -1.31 -2.79 7.18
N SER A 121 -2.49 -2.21 7.36
CA SER A 121 -3.67 -2.40 6.52
C SER A 121 -3.63 -1.53 5.27
N GLY A 122 -4.44 -1.87 4.27
CA GLY A 122 -4.60 -1.03 3.07
C GLY A 122 -5.11 0.37 3.42
N ALA A 123 -6.03 0.47 4.39
CA ALA A 123 -6.56 1.74 4.86
C ALA A 123 -5.51 2.62 5.57
N GLU A 124 -4.67 2.03 6.41
CA GLU A 124 -3.57 2.76 7.05
C GLU A 124 -2.53 3.25 6.05
N LEU A 125 -2.41 2.61 4.89
CA LEU A 125 -1.54 3.05 3.80
C LEU A 125 -2.23 4.00 2.81
N GLY A 126 -3.51 4.29 3.00
CA GLY A 126 -4.31 5.10 2.08
C GLY A 126 -4.59 4.42 0.73
N LEU A 127 -4.53 3.09 0.68
CA LEU A 127 -4.77 2.28 -0.53
C LEU A 127 -6.20 1.70 -0.59
N SER A 128 -6.95 1.78 0.50
CA SER A 128 -8.33 1.27 0.63
C SER A 128 -9.13 2.16 1.56
N ASP A 129 -10.44 2.29 1.33
CA ASP A 129 -11.34 2.99 2.26
C ASP A 129 -11.76 2.10 3.44
N GLU A 130 -11.67 0.78 3.29
CA GLU A 130 -12.06 -0.21 4.29
C GLU A 130 -10.86 -0.91 4.92
N SER A 131 -11.00 -1.28 6.20
CA SER A 131 -10.01 -2.05 6.97
C SER A 131 -10.64 -3.33 7.51
N GLU A 132 -10.49 -4.43 6.78
CA GLU A 132 -10.88 -5.79 7.25
C GLU A 132 -9.73 -6.52 7.97
N GLY A 133 -8.59 -5.86 8.13
CA GLY A 133 -7.36 -6.44 8.68
C GLY A 133 -6.12 -5.87 8.01
N ILE A 134 -4.98 -6.54 8.15
CA ILE A 134 -3.75 -6.11 7.50
C ILE A 134 -3.76 -6.45 6.01
N LEU A 135 -2.94 -5.75 5.22
CA LEU A 135 -2.80 -6.03 3.80
C LEU A 135 -1.92 -7.27 3.60
N VAL A 136 -2.49 -8.35 3.07
CA VAL A 136 -1.74 -9.53 2.65
C VAL A 136 -1.38 -9.37 1.18
N LEU A 137 -0.09 -9.45 0.88
CA LEU A 137 0.47 -9.29 -0.45
C LEU A 137 0.60 -10.66 -1.13
N ASP A 138 0.57 -10.66 -2.46
CA ASP A 138 0.88 -11.84 -3.26
C ASP A 138 2.41 -12.03 -3.42
N ASP A 139 2.80 -13.15 -4.02
CA ASP A 139 4.20 -13.57 -4.17
C ASP A 139 5.02 -12.71 -5.18
N SER A 140 4.41 -11.72 -5.85
CA SER A 140 5.15 -10.82 -6.75
C SER A 140 6.02 -9.80 -5.98
N PHE A 141 5.76 -9.61 -4.69
CA PHE A 141 6.52 -8.69 -3.84
C PHE A 141 7.80 -9.31 -3.27
N GLU A 142 8.89 -8.56 -3.35
CA GLU A 142 10.20 -8.88 -2.83
C GLU A 142 10.37 -8.40 -1.38
N VAL A 143 10.73 -9.32 -0.48
CA VAL A 143 11.00 -9.03 0.94
C VAL A 143 12.20 -8.10 1.10
N GLY A 144 12.08 -7.13 2.01
CA GLY A 144 13.12 -6.17 2.38
C GLY A 144 13.25 -4.97 1.43
N ARG A 145 12.49 -4.96 0.33
CA ARG A 145 12.43 -3.83 -0.59
C ARG A 145 11.38 -2.82 -0.15
N PRO A 146 11.56 -1.52 -0.44
CA PRO A 146 10.53 -0.52 -0.19
C PRO A 146 9.22 -0.93 -0.86
N PHE A 147 8.11 -0.85 -0.11
CA PHE A 147 6.80 -1.24 -0.61
C PHE A 147 6.32 -0.30 -1.71
N ALA A 148 6.57 1.01 -1.56
CA ALA A 148 6.18 2.02 -2.53
C ALA A 148 6.83 1.81 -3.91
N GLU A 149 8.07 1.29 -3.98
CA GLU A 149 8.78 1.02 -5.25
C GLU A 149 8.25 -0.20 -6.00
N GLN A 150 7.46 -1.05 -5.33
CA GLN A 150 6.90 -2.27 -5.88
C GLN A 150 5.43 -2.13 -6.23
N LEU A 151 4.81 -1.01 -5.85
CA LEU A 151 3.50 -0.64 -6.32
C LEU A 151 3.62 -0.03 -7.73
N PRO A 152 2.57 -0.10 -8.54
CA PRO A 152 2.46 0.66 -9.78
C PRO A 152 2.19 2.15 -9.47
N LEU A 153 2.99 2.73 -8.55
CA LEU A 153 2.95 4.11 -8.09
C LEU A 153 4.32 4.77 -8.30
N PRO A 154 4.39 6.10 -8.47
CA PRO A 154 3.26 7.01 -8.61
C PRO A 154 2.47 6.74 -9.90
N ASP A 155 1.18 7.06 -9.87
CA ASP A 155 0.26 6.95 -11.00
C ASP A 155 -0.57 8.24 -11.10
N VAL A 156 -1.41 8.34 -12.12
CA VAL A 156 -2.31 9.47 -12.30
C VAL A 156 -3.69 8.95 -12.66
N VAL A 157 -4.70 9.44 -11.96
CA VAL A 157 -6.11 9.14 -12.22
C VAL A 157 -6.66 10.23 -13.13
N PHE A 158 -7.27 9.82 -14.24
CA PHE A 158 -8.13 10.66 -15.06
C PHE A 158 -9.58 10.39 -14.65
N ASP A 159 -10.36 11.44 -14.38
CA ASP A 159 -11.82 11.33 -14.38
C ASP A 159 -12.37 11.77 -15.73
N VAL A 160 -12.93 10.82 -16.47
CA VAL A 160 -13.40 11.02 -17.84
C VAL A 160 -14.92 11.03 -17.86
N ALA A 161 -15.53 12.11 -18.34
CA ALA A 161 -16.98 12.18 -18.52
C ALA A 161 -17.41 11.28 -19.69
N ILE A 162 -18.24 10.28 -19.39
CA ILE A 162 -18.73 9.33 -20.38
C ILE A 162 -20.05 9.84 -20.96
N THR A 163 -20.07 10.03 -22.28
CA THR A 163 -21.27 10.46 -23.00
C THR A 163 -22.23 9.28 -23.21
N PRO A 164 -23.56 9.49 -23.15
CA PRO A 164 -24.53 8.38 -23.24
C PRO A 164 -24.45 7.53 -24.52
N ASN A 165 -23.91 8.10 -25.61
CA ASN A 165 -23.73 7.43 -26.89
C ASN A 165 -22.40 6.67 -27.02
N ARG A 166 -21.55 6.69 -25.99
CA ARG A 166 -20.27 5.95 -25.91
C ARG A 166 -20.07 5.37 -24.49
N PRO A 167 -20.94 4.46 -24.03
CA PRO A 167 -20.83 3.84 -22.70
C PRO A 167 -19.59 2.96 -22.56
#